data_AF-A0A1N7JU69-F1
#
_entry.id   AF-A0A1N7JU69-F1
#
_cell.length_a   1.000
_cell.length_b   1.000
_cell.length_c   1.000
_cell.angle_alpha   90.00
_cell.angle_beta   90.00
_cell.angle_gamma   90.00
#
_symmetry.space_group_name_H-M   'P 1'
#
loop_
_entity.id
_entity.type
_entity.pdbx_description
1 polymer ?
#
loop_
_entity_poly.entity_id
_entity_poly.type
_entity_poly.pdbx_seq_one_letter_code
_entity_poly.pdbx_strand_id
1 'polypeptide(L)'
;MTVTLPFEEIRKHRAKLLKAETSFKKSLNDFIDNSSYKESLTEESRSILKSYADAAYIYFNHDKYLENEVESVFAMVNQFQKTLNEYYLDIKKDVLGFQADLDKAS
;
A
#
# COMPACT_ATOMS: atom_id res chain seq x y z
N MET A 1 -28.41 5.45 12.25
CA MET A 1 -28.66 5.38 10.80
C MET A 1 -27.31 5.36 10.12
N THR A 2 -26.93 4.25 9.48
CA THR A 2 -25.74 4.19 8.63
C THR A 2 -26.06 4.97 7.37
N VAL A 3 -25.60 6.22 7.31
CA VAL A 3 -25.72 7.07 6.11
C VAL A 3 -24.84 6.44 5.05
N THR A 4 -25.46 5.74 4.10
CA THR A 4 -24.78 5.26 2.90
C THR A 4 -24.76 6.39 1.87
N LEU A 5 -23.62 6.56 1.20
CA LEU A 5 -23.49 7.52 0.12
C LEU A 5 -24.50 7.16 -1.00
N PRO A 6 -25.12 8.15 -1.66
CA PRO A 6 -25.91 7.92 -2.86
C PRO A 6 -25.09 7.14 -3.91
N PHE A 7 -25.74 6.20 -4.62
CA PHE A 7 -25.05 5.36 -5.60
C PHE A 7 -24.32 6.14 -6.69
N GLU A 8 -24.85 7.31 -7.06
CA GLU A 8 -24.20 8.23 -8.01
C GLU A 8 -22.88 8.80 -7.48
N GLU A 9 -22.81 9.11 -6.18
CA GLU A 9 -21.55 9.53 -5.54
C GLU A 9 -20.56 8.38 -5.47
N ILE A 10 -21.01 7.16 -5.13
CA ILE A 10 -20.16 5.96 -5.11
C ILE A 10 -19.55 5.70 -6.50
N ARG A 11 -20.36 5.81 -7.57
CA ARG A 11 -19.87 5.67 -8.96
C ARG A 11 -18.84 6.73 -9.32
N LYS A 12 -19.06 7.99 -8.92
CA LYS A 12 -18.09 9.09 -9.14
C LYS A 12 -16.78 8.86 -8.40
N HIS A 13 -16.84 8.41 -7.14
CA HIS A 13 -15.65 8.08 -6.36
C HIS A 13 -14.90 6.87 -6.94
N ARG A 14 -15.61 5.84 -7.41
CA ARG A 14 -15.02 4.70 -8.11
C ARG A 14 -14.26 5.12 -9.37
N ALA A 15 -14.84 5.99 -10.18
CA ALA A 15 -14.17 6.48 -11.39
C ALA A 15 -12.87 7.23 -11.07
N LYS A 16 -12.87 8.04 -10.00
CA LYS A 16 -11.67 8.71 -9.49
C LYS A 16 -10.64 7.71 -8.96
N LEU A 17 -11.10 6.69 -8.22
CA LEU A 17 -10.26 5.63 -7.67
C LEU A 17 -9.56 4.85 -8.80
N LEU A 18 -10.29 4.36 -9.80
CA LEU A 18 -9.74 3.60 -10.94
C LEU A 18 -8.65 4.37 -11.69
N LYS A 19 -8.85 5.69 -11.87
CA LYS A 19 -7.86 6.55 -12.52
C LYS A 19 -6.58 6.68 -11.69
N ALA A 20 -6.70 6.85 -10.38
CA ALA A 20 -5.55 6.95 -9.47
C ALA A 20 -4.86 5.59 -9.28
N GLU A 21 -5.64 4.52 -9.22
CA GLU A 21 -5.20 3.14 -9.01
C GLU A 21 -4.25 2.68 -10.11
N THR A 22 -4.52 3.04 -11.37
CA THR A 22 -3.64 2.68 -12.48
C THR A 22 -2.22 3.24 -12.29
N SER A 23 -2.11 4.52 -11.90
CA SER A 23 -0.82 5.14 -11.60
C SER A 23 -0.18 4.54 -10.35
N PHE A 24 -0.98 4.28 -9.33
CA PHE A 24 -0.51 3.72 -8.07
C PHE A 24 0.04 2.30 -8.24
N LYS A 25 -0.64 1.42 -8.98
CA LYS A 25 -0.20 0.05 -9.26
C LYS A 25 1.13 0.01 -10.01
N LYS A 26 1.35 0.96 -10.93
CA LYS A 26 2.64 1.11 -11.59
C LYS A 26 3.74 1.45 -10.58
N SER A 27 3.52 2.46 -9.75
CA SER A 27 4.48 2.82 -8.69
C SER A 27 4.68 1.70 -7.68
N LEU A 28 3.65 0.91 -7.39
CA LEU A 28 3.72 -0.23 -6.47
C LEU A 28 4.57 -1.36 -7.06
N ASN A 29 4.42 -1.67 -8.35
CA ASN A 29 5.28 -2.63 -9.04
C ASN A 29 6.75 -2.15 -9.06
N ASP A 30 6.98 -0.88 -9.34
CA ASP A 30 8.33 -0.29 -9.26
C ASP A 30 8.91 -0.39 -7.85
N PHE A 31 8.10 -0.15 -6.81
CA PHE A 31 8.51 -0.32 -5.41
C PHE A 31 8.86 -1.78 -5.09
N ILE A 32 8.09 -2.75 -5.58
CA ILE A 32 8.31 -4.17 -5.33
C ILE A 32 9.57 -4.69 -6.04
N ASP A 33 9.80 -4.28 -7.29
CA ASP A 33 10.82 -4.89 -8.14
C ASP A 33 12.14 -4.12 -8.19
N ASN A 34 12.10 -2.79 -8.06
CA ASN A 34 13.26 -1.91 -8.28
C ASN A 34 13.67 -1.09 -7.05
N SER A 35 12.95 -1.18 -5.92
CA SER A 35 13.39 -0.46 -4.72
C SER A 35 14.60 -1.14 -4.08
N SER A 36 15.44 -0.33 -3.45
CA SER A 36 16.50 -0.79 -2.54
C SER A 36 15.97 -1.64 -1.37
N TYR A 37 14.65 -1.70 -1.20
CA TYR A 37 13.94 -2.38 -0.11
C TYR A 37 13.37 -3.73 -0.53
N LYS A 38 13.64 -4.18 -1.76
CA LYS A 38 13.28 -5.52 -2.25
C LYS A 38 13.77 -6.62 -1.32
N GLU A 39 14.94 -6.45 -0.70
CA GLU A 39 15.52 -7.43 0.22
C GLU A 39 14.88 -7.41 1.62
N SER A 40 14.30 -6.27 2.03
CA SER A 40 13.62 -6.12 3.32
C SER A 40 12.14 -6.53 3.26
N LEU A 41 11.55 -6.59 2.06
CA LEU A 41 10.20 -7.10 1.83
C LEU A 41 10.17 -8.61 2.05
N THR A 42 9.42 -9.06 3.06
CA THR A 42 9.17 -10.49 3.23
C THR A 42 8.40 -11.06 2.03
N GLU A 43 8.58 -12.35 1.75
CA GLU A 43 7.92 -13.02 0.63
C GLU A 43 6.39 -12.93 0.72
N GLU A 44 5.85 -13.01 1.93
CA GLU A 44 4.42 -12.81 2.23
C GLU A 44 3.96 -11.38 1.88
N SER A 45 4.70 -10.36 2.33
CA SER A 45 4.40 -8.95 2.03
C SER A 45 4.40 -8.71 0.52
N ARG A 46 5.40 -9.26 -0.16
CA ARG A 46 5.55 -9.14 -1.61
C ARG A 46 4.39 -9.79 -2.35
N SER A 47 3.93 -10.95 -1.89
CA SER A 47 2.77 -11.65 -2.46
C SER A 47 1.49 -10.81 -2.32
N ILE A 48 1.24 -10.22 -1.15
CA ILE A 48 0.05 -9.37 -0.91
C ILE A 48 0.09 -8.13 -1.80
N LEU A 49 1.23 -7.42 -1.88
CA LEU A 49 1.33 -6.21 -2.70
C LEU A 49 1.23 -6.53 -4.20
N LYS A 50 1.84 -7.64 -4.65
CA LYS A 50 1.84 -8.06 -6.05
C LYS A 50 0.48 -8.58 -6.52
N SER A 51 -0.20 -9.37 -5.70
CA SER A 51 -1.56 -9.83 -5.98
C SER A 51 -2.52 -8.65 -6.19
N TYR A 52 -2.37 -7.57 -5.42
CA TYR A 52 -3.12 -6.34 -5.66
C TYR A 52 -2.70 -5.61 -6.95
N ALA A 53 -1.39 -5.50 -7.21
CA ALA A 53 -0.87 -4.78 -8.37
C ALA A 53 -1.25 -5.43 -9.71
N ASP A 54 -1.32 -6.78 -9.75
CA ASP A 54 -1.65 -7.55 -10.95
C ASP A 54 -3.17 -7.73 -11.14
N ALA A 55 -3.97 -7.58 -10.08
CA ALA A 55 -5.42 -7.75 -10.15
C ALA A 55 -6.15 -6.52 -10.75
N ALA A 56 -7.25 -6.77 -11.46
CA ALA A 56 -8.16 -5.73 -11.96
C ALA A 56 -9.50 -5.76 -11.19
N TYR A 57 -9.46 -5.34 -9.92
CA TYR A 57 -10.61 -5.39 -9.02
C TYR A 57 -11.77 -4.45 -9.41
N ILE A 58 -13.00 -4.91 -9.20
CA ILE A 58 -14.28 -4.22 -9.45
C ILE A 58 -15.02 -3.94 -8.12
N TYR A 59 -14.52 -3.00 -7.32
CA TYR A 59 -14.98 -2.79 -5.93
C TYR A 59 -16.49 -2.58 -5.74
N PHE A 60 -17.20 -2.12 -6.77
CA PHE A 60 -18.63 -1.87 -6.73
C PHE A 60 -19.30 -2.30 -8.03
N ASN A 61 -20.28 -3.20 -7.91
CA ASN A 61 -21.03 -3.75 -9.04
C ASN A 61 -22.49 -4.01 -8.66
N HIS A 62 -23.43 -3.74 -9.57
CA HIS A 62 -24.89 -3.97 -9.38
C HIS A 62 -25.40 -3.53 -7.98
N ASP A 63 -25.03 -2.31 -7.59
CA ASP A 63 -25.44 -1.67 -6.34
C ASP A 63 -24.95 -2.35 -5.03
N LYS A 64 -23.93 -3.21 -5.14
CA LYS A 64 -23.26 -3.87 -4.01
C LYS A 64 -21.74 -3.73 -4.10
N TYR A 65 -21.11 -3.67 -2.93
CA TYR A 65 -19.65 -3.79 -2.83
C TYR A 65 -19.24 -5.25 -2.97
N LEU A 66 -18.17 -5.50 -3.72
CA LEU A 66 -17.54 -6.81 -3.75
C LEU A 66 -16.59 -6.91 -2.56
N GLU A 67 -17.10 -7.50 -1.48
CA GLU A 67 -16.44 -7.55 -0.16
C GLU A 67 -15.00 -8.07 -0.26
N ASN A 68 -14.76 -9.18 -0.95
CA ASN A 68 -13.43 -9.75 -1.15
C ASN A 68 -12.41 -8.79 -1.78
N GLU A 69 -12.84 -7.96 -2.73
CA GLU A 69 -11.96 -7.03 -3.42
C GLU A 69 -11.68 -5.79 -2.59
N VAL A 70 -12.69 -5.34 -1.84
CA VAL A 70 -12.54 -4.27 -0.85
C VAL A 70 -11.58 -4.72 0.25
N GLU A 71 -11.74 -5.93 0.77
CA GLU A 71 -10.81 -6.54 1.74
C GLU A 71 -9.39 -6.63 1.18
N SER A 72 -9.24 -7.00 -0.09
CA SER A 72 -7.92 -7.06 -0.75
C SER A 72 -7.22 -5.69 -0.80
N VAL A 73 -7.97 -4.61 -1.05
CA VAL A 73 -7.44 -3.23 -0.96
C VAL A 73 -6.98 -2.92 0.45
N PHE A 74 -7.81 -3.20 1.45
CA PHE A 74 -7.47 -2.90 2.84
C PHE A 74 -6.25 -3.70 3.30
N ALA A 75 -6.16 -4.98 2.94
CA ALA A 75 -5.00 -5.80 3.20
C ALA A 75 -3.73 -5.20 2.58
N MET A 76 -3.79 -4.78 1.32
CA MET A 76 -2.69 -4.12 0.64
C MET A 76 -2.28 -2.81 1.33
N VAL A 77 -3.24 -1.93 1.65
CA VAL A 77 -2.97 -0.64 2.31
C VAL A 77 -2.31 -0.84 3.67
N ASN A 78 -2.84 -1.77 4.48
CA ASN A 78 -2.29 -2.08 5.79
C ASN A 78 -0.87 -2.65 5.68
N GLN A 79 -0.65 -3.55 4.72
CA GLN A 79 0.67 -4.13 4.49
C GLN A 79 1.68 -3.06 4.04
N PHE A 80 1.28 -2.20 3.10
CA PHE A 80 2.12 -1.12 2.60
C PHE A 80 2.49 -0.14 3.72
N GLN A 81 1.53 0.24 4.56
CA GLN A 81 1.78 1.12 5.71
C GLN A 81 2.72 0.47 6.73
N LYS A 82 2.53 -0.82 7.02
CA LYS A 82 3.42 -1.58 7.92
C LYS A 82 4.85 -1.57 7.40
N THR A 83 5.05 -1.88 6.12
CA THR A 83 6.38 -1.87 5.48
C THR A 83 7.03 -0.47 5.56
N LEU A 84 6.27 0.60 5.31
CA LEU A 84 6.79 1.96 5.42
C LEU A 84 7.19 2.33 6.86
N ASN A 85 6.41 1.90 7.86
CA ASN A 85 6.71 2.17 9.26
C ASN A 85 7.95 1.44 9.74
N GLU A 86 8.08 0.15 9.41
CA GLU A 86 9.26 -0.65 9.72
C GLU A 86 10.51 -0.02 9.09
N TYR A 87 10.40 0.37 7.82
CA TYR A 87 11.45 1.07 7.10
C TYR A 87 11.87 2.38 7.77
N TYR A 88 10.91 3.25 8.08
CA TYR A 88 11.21 4.54 8.73
C TYR A 88 11.90 4.35 10.08
N LEU A 89 11.50 3.31 10.82
CA LEU A 89 12.08 2.99 12.10
C LEU A 89 13.52 2.50 11.96
N ASP A 90 13.82 1.68 10.95
CA ASP A 90 15.17 1.16 10.72
C ASP A 90 16.14 2.26 10.26
N ILE A 91 15.75 3.14 9.32
CA ILE A 91 16.59 4.30 8.98
C ILE A 91 16.88 5.14 10.22
N LYS A 92 15.87 5.35 11.07
CA LYS A 92 16.03 6.15 12.27
C LYS A 92 17.04 5.51 13.22
N LYS A 93 17.07 4.18 13.33
CA LYS A 93 18.11 3.47 14.09
C LYS A 93 19.49 3.68 13.47
N ASP A 94 19.61 3.55 12.15
CA ASP A 94 20.89 3.69 11.45
C ASP A 94 21.49 5.09 11.65
N VAL A 95 20.65 6.13 11.53
CA VAL A 95 21.06 7.52 11.76
C VAL A 95 21.50 7.74 13.22
N LEU A 96 20.76 7.21 14.18
CA LEU A 96 21.11 7.32 15.60
C LEU A 96 22.39 6.54 15.94
N GLY A 97 22.58 5.37 15.33
CA GLY A 97 23.81 4.59 15.45
C GLY A 97 25.01 5.35 14.92
N PHE A 98 24.88 5.94 13.73
CA PHE A 98 25.91 6.77 13.12
C PHE A 98 26.28 7.98 13.99
N GLN A 99 25.29 8.66 14.58
CA GLN A 99 25.52 9.77 15.52
C GLN A 99 26.28 9.29 16.77
N ALA A 100 25.87 8.18 17.37
CA ALA A 100 26.51 7.62 18.55
C ALA A 100 27.97 7.20 18.27
N ASP A 101 28.28 6.75 17.06
CA ASP A 101 29.64 6.40 16.67
C ASP A 101 30.52 7.62 16.42
N LEU A 102 29.96 8.71 15.87
CA LEU A 102 30.66 10.00 15.76
C LEU A 102 30.97 10.62 17.14
N ASP A 103 30.04 10.52 18.09
CA ASP A 103 30.23 11.03 19.44
C ASP A 103 31.30 10.25 20.22
N LYS A 104 31.52 8.96 19.92
CA LYS A 104 32.62 8.16 20.49
C LYS A 104 33.98 8.42 19.84
N ALA A 105 33.98 8.93 18.62
CA ALA A 105 35.19 9.20 17.84
C ALA A 105 35.72 10.64 18.04
N SER A 106 34.95 11.51 18.71
CA SER A 106 35.35 12.86 19.14
C SER A 106 35.91 12.85 20.56
#